data_AF-A0A8S1VNH8-F1
#
_entry.id   AF-A0A8S1VNH8-F1
#
_cell.length_a   1.000
_cell.length_b   1.000
_cell.length_c   1.000
_cell.angle_alpha   90.00
_cell.angle_beta   90.00
_cell.angle_gamma   90.00
#
_symmetry.space_group_name_H-M   'P 1'
#
loop_
_entity.id
_entity.type
_entity.pdbx_description
1 polymer ?
#
loop_
_entity_poly.entity_id
_entity_poly.type
_entity_poly.pdbx_seq_one_letter_code
_entity_poly.pdbx_strand_id
1 'polypeptide(L)'
;MDSDLLDTKVISKILIENHSKILNQQNEQDKQFRDQKIEEQIKETQKYFKMRKLDLDFYKHLGQEVYISQISSQITVIIVFYYDFPKSHPQIFVTKQMGHRLIDPDTWEINVKWNASLSHMMKDIVNQFATQAPEDDYYMVELSKNNSDDTFQKHIKAIQNVELRQLFVNCPPQQFLVNLQHDLNPFIMQLEDYQKISSLIVEKAQKNNSIGESIQQIMCENLKLKSEVDEELKIFSEAQVEGFPLEDFCLSLAKKFSDKELARVLDKKIQVLEQIREEKYENKINEEDEKKFEKDIKEYLEKRKEYQISIQKKQYCLRALQNKQKV
;
A
#
# COMPACT_ATOMS: atom_id res chain seq x y z
N MET A 1 -25.06 51.67 -68.53
CA MET A 1 -25.54 50.63 -67.61
C MET A 1 -24.40 49.91 -66.87
N ASP A 2 -23.13 50.28 -67.08
CA ASP A 2 -21.98 49.59 -66.45
C ASP A 2 -21.42 50.26 -65.18
N SER A 3 -21.88 51.46 -64.81
CA SER A 3 -21.41 52.19 -63.63
C SER A 3 -21.93 51.57 -62.32
N ASP A 4 -23.22 51.23 -62.26
CA ASP A 4 -23.86 50.70 -61.06
C ASP A 4 -23.35 49.29 -60.66
N LEU A 5 -22.87 48.51 -61.65
CA LEU A 5 -22.29 47.18 -61.45
C LEU A 5 -20.87 47.22 -60.85
N LEU A 6 -20.13 48.30 -61.09
CA LEU A 6 -18.78 48.52 -60.53
C LEU A 6 -18.87 48.95 -59.07
N ASP A 7 -19.78 49.86 -58.73
CA ASP A 7 -19.98 50.32 -57.35
C ASP A 7 -20.47 49.20 -56.43
N THR A 8 -21.34 48.32 -56.93
CA THR A 8 -21.84 47.15 -56.15
C THR A 8 -20.73 46.12 -55.86
N LYS A 9 -19.75 45.94 -56.75
CA LYS A 9 -18.59 45.06 -56.53
C LYS A 9 -17.57 45.63 -55.55
N VAL A 10 -17.40 46.95 -55.54
CA VAL A 10 -16.50 47.63 -54.59
C VAL A 10 -17.10 47.61 -53.19
N ILE A 11 -18.39 47.90 -53.04
CA ILE A 11 -19.10 47.86 -51.76
C ILE A 11 -19.10 46.45 -51.16
N SER A 12 -19.35 45.41 -51.98
CA SER A 12 -19.34 44.01 -51.50
C SER A 12 -17.94 43.55 -51.05
N LYS A 13 -16.87 43.96 -51.75
CA LYS A 13 -15.49 43.67 -51.32
C LYS A 13 -15.13 44.34 -49.99
N ILE A 14 -15.51 45.61 -49.80
CA ILE A 14 -15.29 46.35 -48.55
C ILE A 14 -16.08 45.71 -47.39
N LEU A 15 -17.33 45.30 -47.63
CA LEU A 15 -18.15 44.60 -46.65
C LEU A 15 -17.52 43.25 -46.24
N ILE A 16 -17.02 42.46 -47.19
CA ILE A 16 -16.33 41.19 -46.92
C ILE A 16 -15.04 41.42 -46.12
N GLU A 17 -14.23 42.41 -46.48
CA GLU A 17 -13.00 42.73 -45.76
C GLU A 17 -13.28 43.24 -44.34
N ASN A 18 -14.29 44.08 -44.15
CA ASN A 18 -14.69 44.55 -42.83
C ASN A 18 -15.29 43.43 -41.98
N HIS A 19 -16.12 42.56 -42.56
CA HIS A 19 -16.69 41.42 -41.85
C HIS A 19 -15.59 40.43 -41.42
N SER A 20 -14.61 40.17 -42.29
CA SER A 20 -13.44 39.35 -41.98
C SER A 20 -12.58 39.94 -40.84
N LYS A 21 -12.36 41.26 -40.82
CA LYS A 21 -11.65 41.94 -39.73
C LYS A 21 -12.39 41.86 -38.40
N ILE A 22 -13.71 42.07 -38.41
CA ILE A 22 -14.56 41.96 -37.21
C ILE A 22 -14.52 40.51 -36.67
N LEU A 23 -14.65 39.52 -37.56
CA LEU A 23 -14.60 38.11 -37.18
C LEU A 23 -13.25 37.74 -36.56
N ASN A 24 -12.15 38.23 -37.12
CA ASN A 24 -10.80 37.99 -36.58
C ASN A 24 -10.60 38.64 -35.21
N GLN A 25 -11.06 39.88 -35.01
CA GLN A 25 -11.00 40.54 -33.71
C GLN A 25 -11.83 39.81 -32.65
N GLN A 26 -13.01 39.32 -33.02
CA GLN A 26 -13.86 38.57 -32.12
C GLN A 26 -13.21 37.22 -31.74
N ASN A 27 -12.60 36.52 -32.71
CA ASN A 27 -11.85 35.29 -32.46
C ASN A 27 -10.63 35.52 -31.53
N GLU A 28 -9.92 36.63 -31.69
CA GLU A 28 -8.80 36.98 -30.81
C GLU A 28 -9.25 37.29 -29.38
N GLN A 29 -10.36 38.01 -29.22
CA GLN A 29 -10.95 38.30 -27.91
C GLN A 29 -11.44 37.02 -27.22
N ASP A 30 -12.14 36.15 -27.94
CA ASP A 30 -12.61 34.87 -27.42
C ASP A 30 -11.44 33.98 -26.99
N LYS A 31 -10.36 33.96 -27.77
CA LYS A 31 -9.13 33.23 -27.42
C LYS A 31 -8.46 33.79 -26.16
N GLN A 32 -8.32 35.12 -26.05
CA GLN A 32 -7.75 35.75 -24.86
C GLN A 32 -8.57 35.47 -23.60
N PHE A 33 -9.90 35.55 -23.70
CA PHE A 33 -10.80 35.24 -22.59
C PHE A 33 -10.68 33.78 -22.16
N ARG A 34 -10.64 32.85 -23.13
CA ARG A 34 -10.40 31.42 -22.88
C ARG A 34 -9.08 31.21 -22.14
N ASP A 35 -7.99 31.74 -22.65
CA ASP A 35 -6.64 31.54 -22.09
C ASP A 35 -6.55 32.08 -20.67
N GLN A 36 -7.16 33.25 -20.39
CA GLN A 36 -7.28 33.79 -19.04
C GLN A 36 -8.07 32.85 -18.12
N LYS A 37 -9.20 32.31 -18.58
CA LYS A 37 -10.01 31.38 -17.78
C LYS A 37 -9.28 30.07 -17.49
N ILE A 38 -8.54 29.54 -18.46
CA ILE A 38 -7.68 28.36 -18.24
C ILE A 38 -6.62 28.70 -17.19
N GLU A 39 -5.91 29.82 -17.34
CA GLU A 39 -4.86 30.23 -16.40
C GLU A 39 -5.37 30.41 -14.97
N GLU A 40 -6.57 30.97 -14.78
CA GLU A 40 -7.25 31.06 -13.47
C GLU A 40 -7.45 29.66 -12.85
N GLN A 41 -8.01 28.72 -13.62
CA GLN A 41 -8.26 27.34 -13.16
C GLN A 41 -6.96 26.60 -12.83
N ILE A 42 -5.92 26.78 -13.65
CA ILE A 42 -4.61 26.18 -13.42
C ILE A 42 -3.97 26.74 -12.16
N LYS A 43 -3.95 28.07 -11.98
CA LYS A 43 -3.37 28.71 -10.80
C LYS A 43 -4.06 28.28 -9.52
N GLU A 44 -5.38 28.14 -9.54
CA GLU A 44 -6.15 27.65 -8.39
C GLU A 44 -5.79 26.19 -8.06
N THR A 45 -5.75 25.34 -9.09
CA THR A 45 -5.47 23.90 -8.95
C THR A 45 -4.02 23.63 -8.53
N GLN A 46 -3.08 24.46 -8.99
CA GLN A 46 -1.65 24.39 -8.67
C GLN A 46 -1.34 24.57 -7.17
N LYS A 47 -2.26 25.14 -6.38
CA LYS A 47 -2.14 25.21 -4.92
C LYS A 47 -2.11 23.83 -4.26
N TYR A 48 -2.69 22.82 -4.91
CA TYR A 48 -2.86 21.48 -4.36
C TYR A 48 -2.16 20.41 -5.21
N PHE A 49 -2.07 20.60 -6.53
CA PHE A 49 -1.56 19.61 -7.46
C PHE A 49 -0.45 20.18 -8.35
N LYS A 50 0.65 19.45 -8.51
CA LYS A 50 1.74 19.88 -9.38
C LYS A 50 1.35 19.70 -10.85
N MET A 51 1.04 20.80 -11.51
CA MET A 51 0.66 20.82 -12.93
C MET A 51 1.79 21.29 -13.83
N ARG A 52 1.94 20.63 -14.98
CA ARG A 52 2.87 21.03 -16.06
C ARG A 52 2.12 21.09 -17.38
N LYS A 53 2.33 22.15 -18.17
CA LYS A 53 1.80 22.24 -19.54
C LYS A 53 2.56 21.27 -20.45
N LEU A 54 1.84 20.56 -21.32
CA LEU A 54 2.41 19.71 -22.35
C LEU A 54 2.23 20.38 -23.71
N ASP A 55 3.35 20.65 -24.38
CA ASP A 55 3.34 21.15 -25.76
C ASP A 55 3.26 19.96 -26.71
N LEU A 56 2.03 19.61 -27.10
CA LEU A 56 1.75 18.55 -28.06
C LEU A 56 1.18 19.16 -29.34
N ASP A 57 1.93 19.06 -30.44
CA ASP A 57 1.60 19.73 -31.71
C ASP A 57 0.21 19.36 -32.23
N PHE A 58 -0.18 18.09 -32.11
CA PHE A 58 -1.52 17.62 -32.51
C PHE A 58 -2.66 18.38 -31.81
N TYR A 59 -2.59 18.48 -30.48
CA TYR A 59 -3.62 19.16 -29.68
C TYR A 59 -3.63 20.66 -29.92
N LYS A 60 -2.45 21.25 -30.14
CA LYS A 60 -2.29 22.66 -30.48
C LYS A 60 -2.96 23.01 -31.81
N HIS A 61 -2.86 22.14 -32.81
CA HIS A 61 -3.56 22.30 -34.09
C HIS A 61 -5.09 22.24 -33.94
N LEU A 62 -5.60 21.50 -32.95
CA LEU A 62 -7.02 21.45 -32.60
C LEU A 62 -7.45 22.61 -31.68
N GLY A 63 -6.54 23.54 -31.37
CA GLY A 63 -6.80 24.64 -30.45
C GLY A 63 -6.96 24.22 -28.99
N GLN A 64 -6.53 23.02 -28.62
CA GLN A 64 -6.67 22.46 -27.28
C GLN A 64 -5.41 22.73 -26.44
N GLU A 65 -5.59 22.94 -25.14
CA GLU A 65 -4.47 23.02 -24.20
C GLU A 65 -4.40 21.78 -23.33
N VAL A 66 -3.20 21.22 -23.18
CA VAL A 66 -2.97 19.98 -22.45
C VAL A 66 -2.06 20.22 -21.26
N TYR A 67 -2.45 19.69 -20.12
CA TYR A 67 -1.68 19.72 -18.88
C TYR A 67 -1.53 18.32 -18.32
N ILE A 68 -0.45 18.06 -17.60
CA ILE A 68 -0.23 16.81 -16.87
C ILE A 68 -0.10 17.10 -15.39
N SER A 69 -0.69 16.24 -14.57
CA SER A 69 -0.66 16.36 -13.11
C SER A 69 -0.55 14.99 -12.46
N GLN A 70 0.24 14.90 -11.41
CA GLN A 70 0.30 13.71 -10.56
C GLN A 70 -0.69 13.88 -9.40
N ILE A 71 -1.66 12.95 -9.27
CA ILE A 71 -2.68 13.01 -8.21
C ILE A 71 -2.43 12.00 -7.08
N SER A 72 -1.65 10.95 -7.34
CA SER A 72 -1.12 10.04 -6.32
C SER A 72 0.27 9.53 -6.71
N SER A 73 0.94 8.79 -5.83
CA SER A 73 2.24 8.17 -6.13
C SER A 73 2.23 7.25 -7.35
N GLN A 74 1.06 6.72 -7.72
CA GLN A 74 0.88 5.76 -8.81
C GLN A 74 0.01 6.28 -9.96
N ILE A 75 -0.71 7.39 -9.78
CA ILE A 75 -1.69 7.88 -10.76
C ILE A 75 -1.27 9.26 -11.26
N THR A 76 -1.04 9.33 -12.57
CA THR A 76 -0.82 10.56 -13.32
C THR A 76 -1.98 10.75 -14.29
N VAL A 77 -2.43 11.99 -14.42
CA VAL A 77 -3.55 12.36 -15.28
C VAL A 77 -3.16 13.44 -16.28
N ILE A 78 -3.77 13.38 -17.45
CA ILE A 78 -3.74 14.41 -18.49
C ILE A 78 -5.05 15.17 -18.44
N ILE A 79 -4.97 16.49 -18.45
CA ILE A 79 -6.10 17.41 -18.41
C ILE A 79 -6.12 18.13 -19.75
N VAL A 80 -7.25 18.05 -20.46
CA VAL A 80 -7.42 18.66 -21.78
C VAL A 80 -8.49 19.74 -21.70
N PHE A 81 -8.12 20.95 -22.09
CA PHE A 81 -9.05 22.06 -22.30
C PHE A 81 -9.33 22.19 -23.80
N TYR A 82 -10.61 22.11 -24.16
CA TYR A 82 -11.06 22.29 -25.53
C TYR A 82 -10.99 23.75 -25.98
N TYR A 83 -11.05 23.94 -27.31
CA TYR A 83 -10.94 25.26 -27.93
C TYR A 83 -12.06 26.23 -27.52
N ASP A 84 -13.20 25.72 -27.06
CA ASP A 84 -14.41 26.47 -26.69
C ASP A 84 -14.62 26.61 -25.17
N PHE A 85 -13.63 26.26 -24.34
CA PHE A 85 -13.66 26.49 -22.89
C PHE A 85 -13.93 27.99 -22.57
N PRO A 86 -14.72 28.35 -21.55
CA PRO A 86 -15.38 27.52 -20.55
C PRO A 86 -16.77 26.97 -20.93
N LYS A 87 -17.17 27.01 -22.21
CA LYS A 87 -18.47 26.44 -22.64
C LYS A 87 -18.45 24.93 -22.53
N SER A 88 -17.37 24.32 -22.99
CA SER A 88 -17.03 22.92 -22.71
C SER A 88 -16.31 22.81 -21.37
N HIS A 89 -16.45 21.65 -20.72
CA HIS A 89 -15.71 21.33 -19.51
C HIS A 89 -14.36 20.68 -19.86
N PRO A 90 -13.34 20.82 -19.01
CA PRO A 90 -12.11 20.08 -19.17
C PRO A 90 -12.38 18.57 -19.06
N GLN A 91 -11.59 17.79 -19.78
CA GLN A 91 -11.56 16.33 -19.66
C GLN A 91 -10.29 15.88 -18.97
N ILE A 92 -10.40 14.79 -18.23
CA ILE A 92 -9.29 14.24 -17.45
C ILE A 92 -9.11 12.78 -17.84
N PHE A 93 -7.91 12.42 -18.25
CA PHE A 93 -7.55 11.08 -18.70
C PHE A 93 -6.47 10.50 -17.80
N VAL A 94 -6.51 9.20 -17.51
CA VAL A 94 -5.38 8.53 -16.88
C VAL A 94 -4.28 8.28 -17.91
N THR A 95 -3.00 8.42 -17.50
CA THR A 95 -1.86 8.17 -18.41
C THR A 95 -1.56 6.69 -18.63
N LYS A 96 -2.16 5.82 -17.82
CA LYS A 96 -1.98 4.36 -17.86
C LYS A 96 -3.36 3.73 -17.77
N GLN A 97 -3.55 2.65 -18.52
CA GLN A 97 -4.77 1.86 -18.46
C GLN A 97 -4.97 1.27 -17.07
N MET A 98 -6.10 1.62 -16.44
CA MET A 98 -6.47 1.27 -15.07
C MET A 98 -7.95 0.90 -15.04
N GLY A 99 -8.29 -0.15 -14.29
CA GLY A 99 -9.65 -0.56 -14.02
C GLY A 99 -10.23 0.25 -12.86
N HIS A 100 -11.29 1.02 -13.12
CA HIS A 100 -12.06 1.69 -12.08
C HIS A 100 -13.45 2.05 -12.62
N ARG A 101 -14.48 2.06 -11.76
CA ARG A 101 -15.87 2.39 -12.15
C ARG A 101 -16.06 3.78 -12.80
N LEU A 102 -15.12 4.68 -12.54
CA LEU A 102 -15.13 6.05 -13.09
C LEU A 102 -14.26 6.19 -14.33
N ILE A 103 -13.42 5.20 -14.64
CA ILE A 103 -12.53 5.27 -15.80
C ILE A 103 -13.23 4.53 -16.94
N ASP A 104 -13.47 5.22 -18.03
CA ASP A 104 -13.95 4.60 -19.25
C ASP A 104 -12.85 3.67 -19.82
N PRO A 105 -13.15 2.39 -20.07
CA PRO A 105 -12.12 1.40 -20.43
C PRO A 105 -11.53 1.64 -21.82
N ASP A 106 -12.27 2.29 -22.73
CA ASP A 106 -11.88 2.47 -24.12
C ASP A 106 -11.16 3.80 -24.35
N THR A 107 -11.60 4.86 -23.67
CA THR A 107 -11.08 6.22 -23.83
C THR A 107 -10.14 6.65 -22.72
N TRP A 108 -10.14 5.94 -21.60
CA TRP A 108 -9.40 6.24 -20.38
C TRP A 108 -9.78 7.58 -19.73
N GLU A 109 -10.93 8.12 -20.11
CA GLU A 109 -11.52 9.31 -19.53
C GLU A 109 -12.05 9.01 -18.13
N ILE A 110 -11.78 9.89 -17.18
CA ILE A 110 -12.34 9.85 -15.84
C ILE A 110 -13.69 10.57 -15.87
N ASN A 111 -14.76 9.78 -15.84
CA ASN A 111 -16.14 10.23 -15.80
C ASN A 111 -16.47 10.86 -14.42
N VAL A 112 -16.28 12.17 -14.31
CA VAL A 112 -16.64 12.94 -13.12
C VAL A 112 -17.44 14.18 -13.50
N LYS A 113 -18.37 14.58 -12.64
CA LYS A 113 -19.27 15.71 -12.90
C LYS A 113 -18.50 17.03 -12.80
N TRP A 114 -18.60 17.85 -13.85
CA TRP A 114 -18.08 19.21 -13.83
C TRP A 114 -18.86 20.11 -12.86
N ASN A 115 -18.14 20.81 -11.98
CA ASN A 115 -18.68 21.73 -10.97
C ASN A 115 -18.10 23.15 -11.08
N ALA A 116 -17.79 23.59 -12.31
CA ALA A 116 -17.21 24.91 -12.62
C ALA A 116 -15.79 25.16 -12.08
N SER A 117 -15.15 24.18 -11.43
CA SER A 117 -13.80 24.31 -10.88
C SER A 117 -12.98 23.03 -11.09
N LEU A 118 -11.84 23.17 -11.79
CA LEU A 118 -10.89 22.07 -11.97
C LEU A 118 -10.35 21.58 -10.63
N SER A 119 -10.13 22.50 -9.68
CA SER A 119 -9.59 22.17 -8.37
C SER A 119 -10.53 21.24 -7.59
N HIS A 120 -11.84 21.49 -7.66
CA HIS A 120 -12.85 20.65 -7.03
C HIS A 120 -13.00 19.32 -7.77
N MET A 121 -13.05 19.33 -9.11
CA MET A 121 -13.09 18.12 -9.93
C MET A 121 -11.92 17.17 -9.60
N MET A 122 -10.71 17.70 -9.48
CA MET A 122 -9.51 16.93 -9.12
C MET A 122 -9.57 16.38 -7.69
N LYS A 123 -10.08 17.16 -6.72
CA LYS A 123 -10.29 16.69 -5.34
C LYS A 123 -11.34 15.57 -5.28
N ASP A 124 -12.41 15.69 -6.06
CA ASP A 124 -13.46 14.67 -6.14
C ASP A 124 -12.90 13.36 -6.69
N ILE A 125 -12.05 13.41 -7.73
CA ILE A 125 -11.35 12.22 -8.25
C ILE A 125 -10.50 11.58 -7.17
N VAL A 126 -9.69 12.36 -6.44
CA VAL A 126 -8.85 11.85 -5.35
C VAL A 126 -9.69 11.20 -4.26
N ASN A 127 -10.80 11.81 -3.85
CA ASN A 127 -11.70 11.25 -2.83
C ASN A 127 -12.35 9.94 -3.29
N GLN A 128 -12.76 9.86 -4.55
CA GLN A 128 -13.33 8.64 -5.13
C GLN A 128 -12.28 7.52 -5.19
N PHE A 129 -11.08 7.84 -5.64
CA PHE A 129 -9.96 6.88 -5.70
C PHE A 129 -9.45 6.47 -4.31
N ALA A 130 -9.61 7.31 -3.30
CA ALA A 130 -9.34 6.92 -1.91
C ALA A 130 -10.37 5.92 -1.36
N THR A 131 -11.62 6.00 -1.85
CA THR A 131 -12.69 5.07 -1.46
C THR A 131 -12.54 3.72 -2.16
N GLN A 132 -12.16 3.75 -3.44
CA GLN A 132 -11.88 2.57 -4.25
C GLN A 132 -10.67 2.88 -5.15
N ALA A 133 -9.52 2.30 -4.87
CA ALA A 133 -8.32 2.56 -5.66
C ALA A 133 -8.52 2.02 -7.09
N PRO A 134 -8.09 2.76 -8.13
CA PRO A 134 -7.92 2.21 -9.47
C PRO A 134 -6.92 1.06 -9.41
N GLU A 135 -7.30 -0.07 -9.97
CA GLU A 135 -6.44 -1.25 -10.04
C GLU A 135 -5.81 -1.32 -11.43
N ASP A 136 -4.61 -1.87 -11.53
CA ASP A 136 -4.06 -2.22 -12.84
C ASP A 136 -4.95 -3.30 -13.46
N ASP A 137 -5.39 -3.10 -14.70
CA ASP A 137 -6.20 -4.11 -15.40
C ASP A 137 -5.34 -5.35 -15.66
N TYR A 138 -5.51 -6.37 -14.82
CA TYR A 138 -4.75 -7.61 -14.86
C TYR A 138 -4.82 -8.30 -16.22
N TYR A 139 -5.98 -8.26 -16.89
CA TYR A 139 -6.20 -8.89 -18.19
C TYR A 139 -5.42 -8.19 -19.30
N MET A 140 -5.37 -6.85 -19.27
CA MET A 140 -4.61 -6.05 -20.24
C MET A 140 -3.10 -6.01 -19.94
N VAL A 141 -2.69 -6.14 -18.67
CA VAL A 141 -1.28 -6.37 -18.30
C VAL A 141 -0.80 -7.73 -18.81
N GLU A 142 -1.65 -8.76 -18.81
CA GLU A 142 -1.36 -10.05 -19.45
C GLU A 142 -1.34 -9.93 -20.99
N LEU A 143 -2.30 -9.23 -21.59
CA LEU A 143 -2.34 -9.01 -23.05
C LEU A 143 -1.17 -8.15 -23.56
N SER A 144 -0.71 -7.16 -22.81
CA SER A 144 0.46 -6.34 -23.20
C SER A 144 1.78 -7.12 -23.08
N LYS A 145 1.87 -8.07 -22.13
CA LYS A 145 2.95 -9.07 -22.11
C LYS A 145 2.86 -10.00 -23.32
N ASN A 146 1.66 -10.42 -23.72
CA ASN A 146 1.45 -11.25 -24.91
C ASN A 146 1.62 -10.50 -26.25
N ASN A 147 1.34 -9.19 -26.31
CA ASN A 147 1.54 -8.36 -27.51
C ASN A 147 3.02 -8.05 -27.80
N SER A 148 3.95 -8.39 -26.89
CA SER A 148 5.39 -8.39 -27.18
C SER A 148 5.76 -9.43 -28.25
N ASP A 149 4.95 -10.49 -28.44
CA ASP A 149 5.11 -11.45 -29.53
C ASP A 149 4.73 -10.86 -30.90
N ASP A 150 3.84 -9.87 -30.98
CA ASP A 150 3.45 -9.27 -32.26
C ASP A 150 4.58 -8.37 -32.83
N THR A 151 5.34 -7.72 -31.94
CA THR A 151 6.61 -7.09 -32.30
C THR A 151 7.64 -8.11 -32.74
N PHE A 152 7.78 -9.24 -32.05
CA PHE A 152 8.72 -10.29 -32.43
C PHE A 152 8.37 -10.89 -33.81
N GLN A 153 7.09 -11.17 -34.09
CA GLN A 153 6.61 -11.65 -35.39
C GLN A 153 6.76 -10.62 -36.50
N LYS A 154 6.56 -9.32 -36.22
CA LYS A 154 6.88 -8.23 -37.16
C LYS A 154 8.37 -8.14 -37.46
N HIS A 155 9.22 -8.31 -36.45
CA HIS A 155 10.68 -8.34 -36.65
C HIS A 155 11.12 -9.60 -37.41
N ILE A 156 10.53 -10.77 -37.13
CA ILE A 156 10.76 -12.00 -37.92
C ILE A 156 10.34 -11.80 -39.37
N LYS A 157 9.15 -11.24 -39.63
CA LYS A 157 8.71 -10.92 -41.01
C LYS A 157 9.62 -9.89 -41.69
N ALA A 158 10.11 -8.89 -40.94
CA ALA A 158 11.05 -7.92 -41.47
C ALA A 158 12.40 -8.56 -41.81
N ILE A 159 12.94 -9.43 -40.94
CA ILE A 159 14.18 -10.21 -41.14
C ILE A 159 14.04 -11.17 -42.32
N GLN A 160 12.90 -11.86 -42.44
CA GLN A 160 12.59 -12.77 -43.55
C GLN A 160 12.43 -12.03 -44.90
N ASN A 161 12.06 -10.75 -44.88
CA ASN A 161 11.89 -9.91 -46.06
C ASN A 161 13.13 -9.07 -46.40
N VAL A 162 14.27 -9.24 -45.71
CA VAL A 162 15.52 -8.58 -46.09
C VAL A 162 16.03 -9.20 -47.40
N GLU A 163 16.13 -8.39 -48.45
CA GLU A 163 16.84 -8.78 -49.67
C GLU A 163 18.33 -8.99 -49.36
N LEU A 164 18.72 -10.22 -49.03
CA LEU A 164 20.10 -10.65 -48.76
C LEU A 164 21.10 -10.17 -49.84
N ARG A 165 20.62 -9.94 -51.07
CA ARG A 165 21.39 -9.40 -52.19
C ARG A 165 22.02 -8.03 -51.89
N GLN A 166 21.38 -7.21 -51.04
CA GLN A 166 21.89 -5.91 -50.63
C GLN A 166 23.08 -6.00 -49.66
N LEU A 167 23.27 -7.15 -48.99
CA LEU A 167 24.42 -7.39 -48.11
C LEU A 167 25.65 -7.92 -48.88
N PHE A 168 25.46 -8.41 -50.12
CA PHE A 168 26.52 -8.97 -50.96
C PHE A 168 26.65 -8.21 -52.29
N VAL A 169 26.71 -6.88 -52.21
CA VAL A 169 26.70 -5.94 -53.37
C VAL A 169 27.78 -6.26 -54.43
N ASN A 170 28.89 -6.89 -54.03
CA ASN A 170 30.02 -7.20 -54.90
C ASN A 170 30.11 -8.67 -55.34
N CYS A 171 29.10 -9.50 -55.03
CA CYS A 171 29.08 -10.91 -55.40
C CYS A 171 28.41 -11.09 -56.78
N PRO A 172 29.10 -11.62 -57.80
CA PRO A 172 28.48 -11.92 -59.09
C PRO A 172 27.25 -12.82 -58.90
N PRO A 173 26.12 -12.59 -59.63
CA PRO A 173 24.87 -13.35 -59.43
C PRO A 173 25.02 -14.87 -59.49
N GLN A 174 25.99 -15.34 -60.27
CA GLN A 174 26.32 -16.76 -60.46
C GLN A 174 27.07 -17.36 -59.27
N GLN A 175 27.79 -16.55 -58.47
CA GLN A 175 28.48 -16.97 -57.26
C GLN A 175 27.61 -16.82 -56.00
N PHE A 176 26.60 -15.94 -56.02
CA PHE A 176 25.68 -15.74 -54.90
C PHE A 176 24.94 -17.02 -54.52
N LEU A 177 24.39 -17.75 -55.50
CA LEU A 177 23.71 -19.03 -55.28
C LEU A 177 24.67 -20.15 -54.84
N VAL A 178 25.92 -20.13 -55.33
CA VAL A 178 26.95 -21.13 -54.97
C VAL A 178 27.48 -20.89 -53.55
N ASN A 179 27.62 -19.63 -53.12
CA ASN A 179 28.04 -19.28 -51.77
C ASN A 179 26.91 -19.47 -50.73
N LEU A 180 25.64 -19.31 -51.11
CA LEU A 180 24.47 -19.65 -50.28
C LEU A 180 24.29 -21.16 -50.07
N GLN A 181 24.91 -22.00 -50.91
CA GLN A 181 24.90 -23.46 -50.78
C GLN A 181 25.96 -24.00 -49.80
N HIS A 182 26.85 -23.14 -49.29
CA HIS A 182 27.81 -23.50 -48.26
C HIS A 182 27.43 -22.93 -46.90
N ASP A 183 27.93 -23.56 -45.82
CA ASP A 183 27.67 -23.13 -44.45
C ASP A 183 28.06 -21.66 -44.27
N LEU A 184 27.06 -20.80 -44.06
CA LEU A 184 27.23 -19.38 -43.87
C LEU A 184 27.71 -19.03 -42.46
N ASN A 185 27.70 -19.99 -41.52
CA ASN A 185 28.12 -19.77 -40.14
C ASN A 185 29.52 -19.14 -40.00
N PRO A 186 30.57 -19.54 -40.75
CA PRO A 186 31.89 -18.92 -40.64
C PRO A 186 31.89 -17.43 -41.01
N PHE A 187 31.02 -17.01 -41.94
CA PHE A 187 30.89 -15.61 -42.34
C PHE A 187 30.03 -14.81 -41.36
N ILE A 188 28.94 -15.42 -40.86
CA ILE A 188 28.08 -14.81 -39.84
C ILE A 188 28.85 -14.58 -38.53
N MET A 189 29.70 -15.53 -38.13
CA MET A 189 30.57 -15.41 -36.94
C MET A 189 31.62 -14.29 -37.04
N GLN A 190 31.92 -13.84 -38.26
CA GLN A 190 32.84 -12.73 -38.52
C GLN A 190 32.14 -11.36 -38.52
N LEU A 191 30.81 -11.31 -38.53
CA LEU A 191 30.07 -10.06 -38.46
C LEU A 191 30.24 -9.42 -37.07
N GLU A 192 30.61 -8.14 -37.07
CA GLU A 192 30.88 -7.38 -35.84
C GLU A 192 29.65 -7.34 -34.92
N ASP A 193 28.45 -7.20 -35.49
CA ASP A 193 27.20 -7.17 -34.74
C ASP A 193 26.88 -8.54 -34.10
N TYR A 194 27.20 -9.64 -34.79
CA TYR A 194 27.04 -10.98 -34.23
C TYR A 194 27.98 -11.22 -33.04
N GLN A 195 29.23 -10.72 -33.13
CA GLN A 195 30.18 -10.80 -32.02
C GLN A 195 29.75 -9.96 -30.82
N LYS A 196 29.20 -8.75 -31.05
CA LYS A 196 28.64 -7.90 -29.99
C LYS A 196 27.44 -8.55 -29.30
N ILE A 197 26.50 -9.09 -30.08
CA ILE A 197 25.30 -9.75 -29.54
C ILE A 197 25.67 -11.02 -28.78
N SER A 198 26.55 -11.87 -29.33
CA SER A 198 26.97 -13.10 -28.65
C SER A 198 27.72 -12.81 -27.34
N SER A 199 28.60 -11.80 -27.32
CA SER A 199 29.29 -11.36 -26.10
C SER A 199 28.30 -10.86 -25.03
N LEU A 200 27.30 -10.08 -25.44
CA LEU A 200 26.24 -9.60 -24.54
C LEU A 200 25.41 -10.75 -23.97
N ILE A 201 25.05 -11.75 -24.78
CA ILE A 201 24.30 -12.93 -24.33
C ILE A 201 25.11 -13.71 -23.27
N VAL A 202 26.41 -13.91 -23.52
CA VAL A 202 27.30 -14.60 -22.57
C VAL A 202 27.41 -13.81 -21.26
N GLU A 203 27.59 -12.49 -21.32
CA GLU A 203 27.63 -11.62 -20.14
C GLU A 203 26.33 -11.72 -19.32
N LYS A 204 25.17 -11.67 -19.99
CA LYS A 204 23.87 -11.80 -19.32
C LYS A 204 23.67 -13.18 -18.72
N ALA A 205 24.09 -14.24 -19.39
CA ALA A 205 24.02 -15.61 -18.87
C ALA A 205 24.89 -15.78 -17.62
N GLN A 206 26.12 -15.25 -17.64
CA GLN A 206 27.01 -15.24 -16.47
C GLN A 206 26.41 -14.46 -15.30
N LYS A 207 25.84 -13.28 -15.58
CA LYS A 207 25.16 -12.48 -14.55
C LYS A 207 23.97 -13.22 -13.95
N ASN A 208 23.14 -13.87 -14.76
CA ASN A 208 22.03 -14.68 -14.27
C ASN A 208 22.49 -15.85 -13.40
N ASN A 209 23.56 -16.54 -13.78
CA ASN A 209 24.12 -17.61 -12.94
C ASN A 209 24.59 -17.08 -11.58
N SER A 210 25.30 -15.94 -11.56
CA SER A 210 25.74 -15.32 -10.29
C SER A 210 24.58 -14.93 -9.37
N ILE A 211 23.47 -14.45 -9.94
CA ILE A 211 22.24 -14.14 -9.19
C ILE A 211 21.62 -15.43 -8.64
N GLY A 212 21.58 -16.51 -9.45
CA GLY A 212 21.10 -17.82 -9.01
C GLY A 212 21.88 -18.37 -7.82
N GLU A 213 23.21 -18.28 -7.86
CA GLU A 213 24.10 -18.68 -6.75
C GLU A 213 23.84 -17.84 -5.49
N SER A 214 23.68 -16.52 -5.63
CA SER A 214 23.37 -15.63 -4.50
C SER A 214 22.01 -15.96 -3.86
N ILE A 215 20.98 -16.28 -4.65
CA ILE A 215 19.68 -16.71 -4.14
C ILE A 215 19.80 -18.02 -3.35
N GLN A 216 20.56 -19.00 -3.85
CA GLN A 216 20.79 -20.25 -3.13
C GLN A 216 21.50 -20.01 -1.79
N GLN A 217 22.50 -19.12 -1.77
CA GLN A 217 23.20 -18.77 -0.53
C GLN A 217 22.25 -18.13 0.50
N ILE A 218 21.45 -17.15 0.09
CA ILE A 218 20.45 -16.49 0.95
C ILE A 218 19.44 -17.52 1.48
N MET A 219 19.03 -18.48 0.65
CA MET A 219 18.09 -19.54 1.06
C MET A 219 18.71 -20.44 2.15
N CYS A 220 19.97 -20.83 2.01
CA CYS A 220 20.70 -21.60 3.03
C CYS A 220 20.85 -20.82 4.35
N GLU A 221 21.19 -19.53 4.27
CA GLU A 221 21.28 -18.65 5.46
C GLU A 221 19.93 -18.52 6.18
N ASN A 222 18.84 -18.33 5.44
CA ASN A 222 17.48 -18.28 6.00
C ASN A 222 17.08 -19.59 6.68
N LEU A 223 17.42 -20.75 6.10
CA LEU A 223 17.16 -22.05 6.72
C LEU A 223 17.93 -22.21 8.03
N LYS A 224 19.17 -21.72 8.09
CA LYS A 224 19.98 -21.75 9.31
C LYS A 224 19.37 -20.84 10.39
N LEU A 225 19.03 -19.59 10.06
CA LEU A 225 18.39 -18.66 10.98
C LEU A 225 17.06 -19.21 11.52
N LYS A 226 16.26 -19.87 10.66
CA LYS A 226 15.03 -20.53 11.11
C LYS A 226 15.31 -21.61 12.15
N SER A 227 16.34 -22.43 11.94
CA SER A 227 16.73 -23.45 12.91
C SER A 227 17.15 -22.84 14.25
N GLU A 228 17.88 -21.72 14.24
CA GLU A 228 18.29 -21.01 15.46
C GLU A 228 17.08 -20.47 16.23
N VAL A 229 16.10 -19.90 15.52
CA VAL A 229 14.83 -19.42 16.13
C VAL A 229 14.02 -20.57 16.73
N ASP A 230 13.92 -21.71 16.03
CA ASP A 230 13.20 -22.88 16.52
C ASP A 230 13.86 -23.44 17.80
N GLU A 231 15.19 -23.38 17.91
CA GLU A 231 15.94 -23.79 19.09
C GLU A 231 15.74 -22.82 20.27
N GLU A 232 15.78 -21.50 20.04
CA GLU A 232 15.46 -20.50 21.07
C GLU A 232 14.01 -20.61 21.57
N LEU A 233 13.06 -20.85 20.67
CA LEU A 233 11.65 -21.08 21.04
C LEU A 233 11.49 -22.31 21.93
N LYS A 234 12.25 -23.37 21.63
CA LYS A 234 12.25 -24.57 22.48
C LYS A 234 12.78 -24.25 23.88
N ILE A 235 13.92 -23.57 23.99
CA ILE A 235 14.49 -23.13 25.28
C ILE A 235 13.49 -22.26 26.05
N PHE A 236 12.83 -21.30 25.37
CA PHE A 236 11.82 -20.45 25.98
C PHE A 236 10.62 -21.27 26.49
N SER A 237 10.15 -22.24 25.71
CA SER A 237 9.03 -23.10 26.11
C SER A 237 9.37 -23.96 27.33
N GLU A 238 10.59 -24.49 27.41
CA GLU A 238 11.07 -25.27 28.54
C GLU A 238 11.17 -24.40 29.81
N ALA A 239 11.71 -23.19 29.70
CA ALA A 239 11.77 -22.23 30.80
C ALA A 239 10.37 -21.79 31.28
N GLN A 240 9.40 -21.68 30.38
CA GLN A 240 8.02 -21.35 30.75
C GLN A 240 7.36 -22.48 31.56
N VAL A 241 7.61 -23.74 31.19
CA VAL A 241 7.11 -24.92 31.92
C VAL A 241 7.74 -25.01 33.32
N GLU A 242 9.00 -24.60 33.51
CA GLU A 242 9.63 -24.53 34.84
C GLU A 242 9.07 -23.39 35.73
N GLY A 243 8.57 -22.30 35.14
CA GLY A 243 7.98 -21.17 35.88
C GLY A 243 6.59 -21.44 36.49
N PHE A 244 5.74 -22.21 35.78
CA PHE A 244 4.39 -22.56 36.22
C PHE A 244 4.29 -23.26 37.59
N PRO A 245 5.10 -24.28 37.93
CA PRO A 245 5.03 -24.93 39.24
C PRO A 245 5.43 -24.01 40.39
N LEU A 246 6.23 -22.97 40.15
CA LEU A 246 6.60 -21.99 41.16
C LEU A 246 5.44 -21.04 41.47
N GLU A 247 4.70 -20.61 40.45
CA GLU A 247 3.53 -19.74 40.61
C GLU A 247 2.39 -20.46 41.35
N ASP A 248 2.11 -21.72 40.98
CA ASP A 248 1.15 -22.58 41.68
C ASP A 248 1.58 -22.87 43.13
N PHE A 249 2.88 -23.12 43.36
CA PHE A 249 3.42 -23.30 44.70
C PHE A 249 3.27 -22.03 45.56
N CYS A 250 3.58 -20.85 45.00
CA CYS A 250 3.41 -19.56 45.66
C CYS A 250 1.94 -19.28 46.01
N LEU A 251 1.01 -19.56 45.08
CA LEU A 251 -0.43 -19.44 45.31
C LEU A 251 -0.92 -20.40 46.40
N SER A 252 -0.41 -21.63 46.43
CA SER A 252 -0.74 -22.61 47.47
C SER A 252 -0.28 -22.16 48.86
N LEU A 253 0.93 -21.60 48.96
CA LEU A 253 1.48 -21.03 50.19
C LEU A 253 0.67 -19.81 50.65
N ALA A 254 0.37 -18.89 49.73
CA ALA A 254 -0.44 -17.71 50.02
C ALA A 254 -1.83 -18.07 50.56
N LYS A 255 -2.45 -19.13 50.03
CA LYS A 255 -3.73 -19.64 50.53
C LYS A 255 -3.60 -20.26 51.94
N LYS A 256 -2.55 -21.06 52.17
CA LYS A 256 -2.30 -21.75 53.45
C LYS A 256 -1.99 -20.78 54.59
N PHE A 257 -1.30 -19.67 54.31
CA PHE A 257 -0.98 -18.62 55.27
C PHE A 257 -1.94 -17.43 55.22
N SER A 258 -3.09 -17.58 54.54
CA SER A 258 -4.09 -16.51 54.53
C SER A 258 -4.72 -16.34 55.93
N ASP A 259 -5.01 -15.09 56.31
CA ASP A 259 -5.64 -14.76 57.60
C ASP A 259 -6.93 -15.58 57.85
N LYS A 260 -7.65 -15.92 56.77
CA LYS A 260 -8.87 -16.73 56.83
C LYS A 260 -8.59 -18.19 57.22
N GLU A 261 -7.56 -18.79 56.63
CA GLU A 261 -7.22 -20.19 56.91
C GLU A 261 -6.50 -20.30 58.27
N LEU A 262 -5.67 -19.31 58.63
CA LEU A 262 -5.07 -19.20 59.96
C LEU A 262 -6.14 -19.07 61.05
N ALA A 263 -7.15 -18.22 60.86
CA ALA A 263 -8.29 -18.11 61.78
C ALA A 263 -9.05 -19.44 61.90
N ARG A 264 -9.24 -20.17 60.80
CA ARG A 264 -9.92 -21.48 60.80
C ARG A 264 -9.12 -22.55 61.56
N VAL A 265 -7.80 -22.57 61.39
CA VAL A 265 -6.91 -23.50 62.12
C VAL A 265 -6.91 -23.19 63.62
N LEU A 266 -6.91 -21.90 63.98
CA LEU A 266 -7.02 -21.47 65.37
C LEU A 266 -8.37 -21.85 65.99
N ASP A 267 -9.48 -21.69 65.25
CA ASP A 267 -10.82 -22.12 65.70
C ASP A 267 -10.85 -23.62 66.00
N LYS A 268 -10.26 -24.45 65.13
CA LYS A 268 -10.14 -25.89 65.37
C LYS A 268 -9.30 -26.21 66.61
N LYS A 269 -8.18 -25.50 66.81
CA LYS A 269 -7.34 -25.70 68.01
C LYS A 269 -8.07 -25.30 69.29
N ILE A 270 -8.82 -24.20 69.27
CA ILE A 270 -9.65 -23.76 70.39
C ILE A 270 -10.70 -24.83 70.71
N GLN A 271 -11.42 -25.34 69.71
CA GLN A 271 -12.41 -26.42 69.91
C GLN A 271 -11.80 -27.69 70.49
N VAL A 272 -10.62 -28.11 70.02
CA VAL A 272 -9.93 -29.28 70.57
C VAL A 272 -9.52 -29.05 72.03
N LEU A 273 -9.02 -27.86 72.37
CA LEU A 273 -8.65 -27.52 73.75
C LEU A 273 -9.89 -27.42 74.67
N GLU A 274 -11.02 -26.94 74.16
CA GLU A 274 -12.30 -26.93 74.87
C GLU A 274 -12.83 -28.35 75.10
N GLN A 275 -12.75 -29.24 74.11
CA GLN A 275 -13.10 -30.66 74.26
C GLN A 275 -12.21 -31.37 75.29
N ILE A 276 -10.89 -31.15 75.23
CA ILE A 276 -9.94 -31.70 76.22
C ILE A 276 -10.26 -31.16 77.62
N ARG A 277 -10.70 -29.90 77.74
CA ARG A 277 -11.12 -29.31 79.01
C ARG A 277 -12.37 -30.00 79.57
N GLU A 278 -13.38 -30.23 78.74
CA GLU A 278 -14.61 -30.93 79.14
C GLU A 278 -14.32 -32.38 79.58
N GLU A 279 -13.50 -33.13 78.82
CA GLU A 279 -13.08 -34.49 79.17
C GLU A 279 -12.23 -34.57 80.45
N LYS A 280 -11.43 -33.52 80.74
CA LYS A 280 -10.57 -33.46 81.93
C LYS A 280 -11.27 -32.93 83.18
N TYR A 281 -12.36 -32.18 83.04
CA TYR A 281 -13.19 -31.74 84.18
C TYR A 281 -13.90 -32.93 84.87
N GLU A 282 -14.13 -34.03 84.15
CA GLU A 282 -14.65 -35.28 84.73
C GLU A 282 -13.60 -36.03 85.58
N ASN A 283 -12.31 -35.75 85.40
CA ASN A 283 -11.21 -36.45 86.08
C ASN A 283 -10.32 -35.44 86.84
N LYS A 284 -10.72 -35.03 88.06
CA LYS A 284 -9.99 -34.10 88.97
C LYS A 284 -8.47 -34.00 88.72
N ILE A 285 -8.03 -32.93 88.06
CA ILE A 285 -6.61 -32.63 87.76
C ILE A 285 -6.09 -31.52 88.69
N ASN A 286 -4.76 -31.47 88.81
CA ASN A 286 -3.94 -30.50 89.55
C ASN A 286 -4.10 -29.05 89.03
N GLU A 287 -4.17 -28.06 89.93
CA GLU A 287 -4.45 -26.64 89.62
C GLU A 287 -3.45 -25.96 88.64
N GLU A 288 -2.20 -26.45 88.56
CA GLU A 288 -1.17 -25.86 87.68
C GLU A 288 -1.44 -26.12 86.19
N ASP A 289 -1.96 -27.31 85.85
CA ASP A 289 -2.30 -27.64 84.47
C ASP A 289 -3.53 -26.85 84.01
N GLU A 290 -4.51 -26.66 84.89
CA GLU A 290 -5.71 -25.87 84.60
C GLU A 290 -5.38 -24.41 84.28
N LYS A 291 -4.47 -23.79 85.05
CA LYS A 291 -3.98 -22.42 84.77
C LYS A 291 -3.24 -22.31 83.45
N LYS A 292 -2.46 -23.33 83.07
CA LYS A 292 -1.75 -23.35 81.78
C LYS A 292 -2.73 -23.48 80.60
N PHE A 293 -3.74 -24.33 80.74
CA PHE A 293 -4.81 -24.47 79.74
C PHE A 293 -5.62 -23.17 79.56
N GLU A 294 -6.00 -22.49 80.65
CA GLU A 294 -6.71 -21.21 80.56
C GLU A 294 -5.87 -20.12 79.87
N LYS A 295 -4.55 -20.12 80.11
CA LYS A 295 -3.62 -19.20 79.46
C LYS A 295 -3.54 -19.45 77.96
N ASP A 296 -3.39 -20.71 77.55
CA ASP A 296 -3.32 -21.08 76.13
C ASP A 296 -4.63 -20.75 75.40
N ILE A 297 -5.79 -21.04 76.00
CA ILE A 297 -7.11 -20.68 75.44
C ILE A 297 -7.25 -19.17 75.26
N LYS A 298 -6.86 -18.37 76.27
CA LYS A 298 -6.87 -16.90 76.16
C LYS A 298 -5.97 -16.40 75.04
N GLU A 299 -4.74 -16.91 74.94
CA GLU A 299 -3.79 -16.51 73.90
C GLU A 299 -4.32 -16.86 72.49
N TYR A 300 -4.94 -18.03 72.32
CA TYR A 300 -5.54 -18.41 71.05
C TYR A 300 -6.78 -17.59 70.69
N LEU A 301 -7.64 -17.25 71.67
CA LEU A 301 -8.78 -16.35 71.46
C LEU A 301 -8.35 -14.93 71.07
N GLU A 302 -7.27 -14.44 71.69
CA GLU A 302 -6.72 -13.11 71.39
C GLU A 302 -6.14 -13.06 69.98
N LYS A 303 -5.31 -14.03 69.60
CA LYS A 303 -4.79 -14.15 68.21
C LYS A 303 -5.91 -14.31 67.19
N ARG A 304 -6.95 -15.11 67.48
CA ARG A 304 -8.14 -15.23 66.62
C ARG A 304 -8.81 -13.88 66.38
N LYS A 305 -8.97 -13.08 67.44
CA LYS A 305 -9.58 -11.75 67.37
C LYS A 305 -8.73 -10.79 66.53
N GLU A 306 -7.41 -10.84 66.66
CA GLU A 306 -6.49 -10.07 65.81
C GLU A 306 -6.65 -10.40 64.32
N TYR A 307 -6.70 -11.69 63.97
CA TYR A 307 -6.94 -12.12 62.58
C TYR A 307 -8.31 -11.69 62.06
N GLN A 308 -9.37 -11.77 62.87
CA GLN A 308 -10.70 -11.27 62.47
C GLN A 308 -10.70 -9.76 62.21
N ILE A 309 -10.02 -8.97 63.06
CA ILE A 309 -9.87 -7.53 62.85
C ILE A 309 -9.10 -7.24 61.56
N SER A 310 -8.03 -7.99 61.27
CA SER A 310 -7.27 -7.89 60.01
C SER A 310 -8.17 -8.15 58.79
N ILE A 311 -8.98 -9.22 58.83
CA ILE A 311 -9.94 -9.56 57.78
C ILE A 311 -10.94 -8.42 57.55
N GLN A 312 -11.51 -7.87 58.63
CA GLN A 312 -12.46 -6.75 58.53
C GLN A 312 -11.82 -5.49 57.94
N LYS A 313 -10.58 -5.16 58.34
CA LYS A 313 -9.82 -4.04 57.77
C LYS A 313 -9.58 -4.24 56.26
N LYS A 314 -9.16 -5.44 55.84
CA LYS A 314 -8.97 -5.76 54.41
C LYS A 314 -10.27 -5.65 53.61
N GLN A 315 -11.38 -6.16 54.14
CA GLN A 315 -12.71 -6.04 53.50
C GLN A 315 -13.17 -4.59 53.38
N TYR A 316 -12.91 -3.77 54.41
CA TYR A 316 -13.20 -2.34 54.38
C TYR A 316 -12.40 -1.62 53.30
N CYS A 317 -11.09 -1.86 53.21
CA CYS A 317 -10.22 -1.29 52.18
C CYS A 317 -10.65 -1.70 50.76
N LEU A 318 -11.02 -2.97 50.55
CA LEU A 318 -11.53 -3.48 49.28
C LEU A 318 -12.84 -2.78 48.87
N ARG A 319 -13.78 -2.60 49.79
CA ARG A 319 -15.03 -1.84 49.52
C ARG A 319 -14.75 -0.38 49.22
N ALA A 320 -13.82 0.25 49.94
CA ALA A 320 -13.43 1.64 49.70
C ALA A 320 -12.79 1.84 48.32
N LEU A 321 -11.95 0.89 47.87
CA LEU A 321 -11.36 0.88 46.53
C LEU A 321 -12.40 0.65 45.43
N GLN A 322 -13.33 -0.29 45.61
CA GLN A 322 -14.41 -0.54 44.67
C GLN A 322 -15.37 0.65 44.54
N ASN A 323 -15.61 1.39 45.62
CA ASN A 323 -16.42 2.61 45.59
C ASN A 323 -15.71 3.77 44.88
N LYS A 324 -14.37 3.85 44.95
CA LYS A 324 -13.57 4.83 44.20
C LYS A 324 -13.51 4.55 42.69
N GLN A 325 -13.69 3.31 42.25
CA GLN A 325 -13.72 2.94 40.83
C GLN A 325 -15.09 3.14 40.16
N LYS A 326 -16.13 3.48 40.93
CA LYS A 326 -17.50 3.71 40.45
C LYS A 326 -17.90 5.20 40.38
N VAL A 327 -16.99 6.09 40.79
CA VAL A 327 -17.08 7.55 40.62
C VAL A 327 -16.10 7.92 39.52
#